data_AF-A0A9P5HBN9-F1
#
_entry.id   AF-A0A9P5HBN9-F1
#
_cell.length_a   1.000
_cell.length_b   1.000
_cell.length_c   1.000
_cell.angle_alpha   90.00
_cell.angle_beta   90.00
_cell.angle_gamma   90.00
#
_symmetry.space_group_name_H-M   'P 1'
#
loop_
_entity.id
_entity.type
_entity.pdbx_description
1 polymer ?
#
loop_
_entity_poly.entity_id
_entity_poly.type
_entity_poly.pdbx_seq_one_letter_code
_entity_poly.pdbx_strand_id
1 'polypeptide(L)'
;MSDHALAVTLIALPVEIIIKILSLLPKSALICLRSVNRDLALIVTPLAFRSLRLQGYGDDPQRFMKIAESNTLREFVREVTCDTWAGPDVDHRNGPDINIPHDPAYNFPSDFFDSLSFLLCFRNLDTLNLRFSYDCGEKDYTSVRENYTFRRHILDTIFHCLAGTWSKEKQREICVEESDYEIKKFPPNIPISPISLTTLTISNLADYNDPLFTESGVFRAVLNLRSLVDVRLYIATTTESPLRVETTRFPEKYDMFESLPSTWLSSPVAANLQVLSIYCHEWWGWLPKMDFRLVDELQNLKVLALGRFVFSHEWQIDWFGSLGLQEFYLDDCAVLHQAVQVVVDQSRSIVGQDAHGKKIIVSNAGYYDAELDINVISPGRIRWHNLLCHWRDSMSKLRVFKMGHGERARPRPTRYDEFFPDLFLSDNAFRNFDCPPPNATGYDMFRKGTGMSQSREKQLAYVFYSGNEWEGNFDTYMETRNYFLETEGEDTVRSMYEGRRDWSLEDGLIAKDGMALNLFISTLEARQISMASQSPH
;
A
#
# COMPACT_ATOMS: atom_id res chain seq x y z
N MET A 1 28.47 -55.18 -12.48
CA MET A 1 27.24 -54.43 -12.79
C MET A 1 26.76 -53.85 -11.46
N SER A 2 27.37 -52.79 -10.90
CA SER A 2 27.31 -51.35 -11.24
C SER A 2 25.96 -50.68 -10.91
N ASP A 3 25.55 -50.73 -9.63
CA ASP A 3 24.53 -49.86 -9.04
C ASP A 3 25.14 -48.50 -8.62
N HIS A 4 25.72 -47.78 -9.58
CA HIS A 4 26.22 -46.40 -9.40
C HIS A 4 25.45 -45.40 -10.29
N ALA A 5 24.21 -45.72 -10.63
CA ALA A 5 23.37 -44.83 -11.41
C ALA A 5 22.65 -43.80 -10.51
N LEU A 6 23.14 -42.56 -10.57
CA LEU A 6 22.40 -41.31 -10.38
C LEU A 6 21.96 -40.92 -8.96
N ALA A 7 22.90 -40.87 -8.01
CA ALA A 7 22.79 -39.85 -6.96
C ALA A 7 23.38 -38.54 -7.53
N VAL A 8 22.55 -37.73 -8.19
CA VAL A 8 22.95 -36.35 -8.54
C VAL A 8 23.11 -35.60 -7.23
N THR A 9 24.35 -35.44 -6.78
CA THR A 9 24.66 -34.58 -5.63
C THR A 9 24.21 -33.17 -5.97
N LEU A 10 23.38 -32.54 -5.13
CA LEU A 10 22.88 -31.17 -5.34
C LEU A 10 24.00 -30.18 -5.66
N ILE A 11 25.20 -30.41 -5.10
CA ILE A 11 26.42 -29.60 -5.27
C ILE A 11 27.05 -29.77 -6.66
N ALA A 12 26.68 -30.79 -7.43
CA ALA A 12 27.15 -31.00 -8.80
C ALA A 12 26.41 -30.12 -9.82
N LEU A 13 25.34 -29.43 -9.42
CA LEU A 13 24.64 -28.46 -10.26
C LEU A 13 25.40 -27.12 -10.30
N PRO A 14 25.26 -26.32 -11.38
CA PRO A 14 25.76 -24.95 -11.40
C PRO A 14 25.20 -24.13 -10.23
N VAL A 15 26.03 -23.27 -9.65
CA VAL A 15 25.70 -22.52 -8.42
C VAL A 15 24.45 -21.65 -8.59
N GLU A 16 24.22 -21.12 -9.79
CA GLU A 16 23.05 -20.31 -10.13
C GLU A 16 21.75 -21.12 -10.04
N ILE A 17 21.81 -22.39 -10.47
CA ILE A 17 20.67 -23.31 -10.39
C ILE A 17 20.42 -23.71 -8.94
N ILE A 18 21.49 -23.98 -8.18
CA ILE A 18 21.39 -24.27 -6.75
C ILE A 18 20.75 -23.09 -6.01
N ILE A 19 21.23 -21.87 -6.25
CA ILE A 19 20.67 -20.65 -5.64
C ILE A 19 19.19 -20.51 -5.99
N LYS A 20 18.80 -20.75 -7.25
CA LYS A 20 17.40 -20.67 -7.67
C LYS A 20 16.52 -21.70 -6.97
N ILE A 21 16.98 -22.95 -6.84
CA ILE A 21 16.27 -24.00 -6.09
C ILE A 21 16.15 -23.61 -4.62
N LEU A 22 17.24 -23.19 -3.99
CA LEU A 22 17.27 -22.81 -2.58
C LEU A 22 16.41 -21.57 -2.31
N SER A 23 16.29 -20.64 -3.25
CA SER A 23 15.44 -19.45 -3.10
C SER A 23 13.94 -19.75 -2.96
N LEU A 24 13.52 -20.96 -3.33
CA LEU A 24 12.13 -21.43 -3.17
C LEU A 24 11.88 -22.04 -1.78
N LEU A 25 12.92 -22.26 -0.97
CA LEU A 25 12.79 -22.88 0.34
C LEU A 25 12.46 -21.84 1.43
N PRO A 26 11.67 -22.22 2.45
CA PRO A 26 11.43 -21.34 3.59
C PRO A 26 12.71 -21.10 4.39
N LYS A 27 12.79 -19.94 5.06
CA LYS A 27 13.96 -19.52 5.85
C LYS A 27 14.38 -20.54 6.91
N SER A 28 13.41 -21.22 7.55
CA SER A 28 13.69 -22.29 8.51
C SER A 28 14.47 -23.45 7.89
N ALA A 29 14.07 -23.90 6.70
CA ALA A 29 14.77 -24.94 5.95
C ALA A 29 16.18 -24.47 5.54
N LEU A 30 16.34 -23.22 5.09
CA LEU A 30 17.65 -22.66 4.78
C LEU A 30 18.58 -22.65 6.01
N ILE A 31 18.07 -22.27 7.18
CA ILE A 31 18.85 -22.29 8.43
C ILE A 31 19.31 -23.72 8.75
N CYS A 32 18.45 -24.73 8.59
CA CYS A 32 18.83 -26.13 8.78
C CYS A 32 19.86 -26.61 7.75
N LEU A 33 19.71 -26.23 6.48
CA LEU A 33 20.61 -26.63 5.39
C LEU A 33 22.04 -26.12 5.57
N ARG A 34 22.22 -24.99 6.26
CA ARG A 34 23.56 -24.47 6.63
C ARG A 34 24.34 -25.45 7.51
N SER A 35 23.67 -26.33 8.23
CA SER A 35 24.30 -27.30 9.14
C SER A 35 24.62 -28.64 8.47
N VAL A 36 24.19 -28.85 7.22
CA VAL A 36 24.34 -30.14 6.52
C VAL A 36 25.78 -30.37 6.03
N ASN A 37 26.39 -29.36 5.41
CA ASN A 37 27.77 -29.40 4.93
C ASN A 37 28.33 -27.98 4.77
N ARG A 38 29.66 -27.81 4.87
CA ARG A 38 30.37 -26.52 4.73
C ARG A 38 30.13 -25.84 3.38
N ASP A 39 30.11 -26.58 2.26
CA ASP A 39 29.93 -26.01 0.93
C ASP A 39 28.51 -25.45 0.75
N LEU A 40 27.51 -26.18 1.25
CA LEU A 40 26.14 -25.70 1.32
C LEU A 40 26.01 -24.52 2.27
N ALA A 41 26.73 -24.52 3.40
CA ALA A 41 26.72 -23.39 4.32
C ALA A 41 27.19 -22.08 3.64
N LEU A 42 28.21 -22.15 2.77
CA LEU A 42 28.70 -20.98 2.03
C LEU A 42 27.66 -20.41 1.06
N ILE A 43 26.89 -21.27 0.40
CA ILE A 43 25.85 -20.86 -0.57
C ILE A 43 24.56 -20.41 0.14
N VAL A 44 24.16 -21.13 1.19
CA VAL A 44 22.87 -20.96 1.86
C VAL A 44 22.90 -19.81 2.86
N THR A 45 24.04 -19.52 3.51
CA THR A 45 24.12 -18.44 4.51
C THR A 45 23.68 -17.08 3.96
N PRO A 46 24.18 -16.61 2.79
CA PRO A 46 23.70 -15.37 2.19
C PRO A 46 22.19 -15.35 1.92
N LEU A 47 21.62 -16.48 1.48
CA LEU A 47 20.18 -16.61 1.20
C LEU A 47 19.35 -16.57 2.49
N ALA A 48 19.80 -17.26 3.53
CA ALA A 48 19.10 -17.35 4.81
C ALA A 48 19.01 -16.00 5.55
N PHE A 49 20.02 -15.14 5.40
CA PHE A 49 20.07 -13.82 6.04
C PHE A 49 19.77 -12.66 5.10
N ARG A 50 19.37 -12.94 3.85
CA ARG A 50 19.02 -11.90 2.86
C ARG A 50 17.89 -11.00 3.35
N SER A 51 16.87 -11.60 3.97
CA SER A 51 15.67 -10.91 4.44
C SER A 51 15.54 -11.07 5.96
N LEU A 52 15.47 -9.94 6.66
CA LEU A 52 15.26 -9.87 8.11
C LEU A 52 13.90 -9.26 8.40
N ARG A 53 13.33 -9.68 9.53
CA ARG A 53 12.13 -9.09 10.08
C ARG A 53 12.41 -8.70 11.52
N LEU A 54 12.01 -7.50 11.87
CA LEU A 54 12.03 -6.95 13.21
C LEU A 54 10.57 -6.77 13.63
N GLN A 55 10.09 -7.67 14.47
CA GLN A 55 8.76 -7.60 15.05
C GLN A 55 8.80 -6.85 16.39
N GLY A 56 7.77 -6.06 16.67
CA GLY A 56 7.56 -5.39 17.95
C GLY A 56 7.17 -6.31 19.11
N TYR A 57 7.26 -7.63 18.94
CA TYR A 57 6.86 -8.65 19.89
C TYR A 57 7.82 -9.86 19.79
N GLY A 58 7.90 -10.64 20.88
CA GLY A 58 8.77 -11.82 20.96
C GLY A 58 10.27 -11.50 21.02
N ASP A 59 11.10 -12.51 20.71
CA ASP A 59 12.57 -12.44 20.80
C ASP A 59 13.28 -11.85 19.57
N ASP A 60 12.52 -11.35 18.60
CA ASP A 60 13.04 -10.86 17.31
C ASP A 60 14.01 -9.67 17.42
N PRO A 61 13.77 -8.66 18.29
CA PRO A 61 14.72 -7.55 18.47
C PRO A 61 16.14 -8.02 18.83
N GLN A 62 16.25 -9.02 19.71
CA GLN A 62 17.56 -9.55 20.13
C GLN A 62 18.28 -10.28 18.99
N ARG A 63 17.55 -11.04 18.17
CA ARG A 63 18.10 -11.72 16.99
C ARG A 63 18.55 -10.70 15.95
N PHE A 64 17.76 -9.65 15.74
CA PHE A 64 18.07 -8.56 14.82
C PHE A 64 19.37 -7.86 15.20
N MET A 65 19.53 -7.47 16.48
CA MET A 65 20.76 -6.86 16.99
C MET A 65 21.98 -7.79 16.86
N LYS A 66 21.86 -9.09 17.19
CA LYS A 66 22.97 -10.05 17.03
C LYS A 66 23.44 -10.19 15.58
N ILE A 67 22.52 -10.12 14.62
CA ILE A 67 22.86 -10.16 13.19
C ILE A 67 23.53 -8.85 12.76
N ALA A 68 23.02 -7.71 13.23
CA ALA A 68 23.59 -6.39 12.97
C ALA A 68 25.03 -6.24 13.52
N GLU A 69 25.30 -6.84 14.68
CA GLU A 69 26.63 -6.88 15.32
C GLU A 69 27.62 -7.80 14.60
N SER A 70 27.14 -8.77 13.83
CA SER A 70 28.00 -9.69 13.10
C SER A 70 28.59 -9.03 11.85
N ASN A 71 29.93 -8.90 11.82
CA ASN A 71 30.67 -8.38 10.66
C ASN A 71 30.46 -9.19 9.36
N THR A 72 30.04 -10.45 9.46
CA THR A 72 29.81 -11.31 8.28
C THR A 72 28.34 -11.35 7.90
N LEU A 73 27.43 -11.50 8.86
CA LEU A 73 26.00 -11.69 8.55
C LEU A 73 25.32 -10.40 8.08
N ARG A 74 25.69 -9.24 8.65
CA ARG A 74 25.10 -7.96 8.27
C ARG A 74 25.32 -7.61 6.79
N GLU A 75 26.41 -8.11 6.20
CA GLU A 75 26.76 -7.88 4.80
C GLU A 75 25.82 -8.61 3.82
N PHE A 76 25.13 -9.67 4.27
CA PHE A 76 24.18 -10.42 3.44
C PHE A 76 22.77 -9.83 3.44
N VAL A 77 22.45 -8.96 4.39
CA VAL A 77 21.13 -8.36 4.50
C VAL A 77 20.89 -7.44 3.30
N ARG A 78 19.75 -7.65 2.64
CA ARG A 78 19.27 -6.88 1.48
C ARG A 78 17.88 -6.33 1.75
N GLU A 79 17.05 -7.06 2.49
CA GLU A 79 15.69 -6.63 2.82
C GLU A 79 15.49 -6.63 4.33
N VAL A 80 14.87 -5.58 4.84
CA VAL A 80 14.40 -5.51 6.23
C VAL A 80 12.91 -5.18 6.26
N THR A 81 12.18 -5.90 7.09
CA THR A 81 10.80 -5.61 7.44
C THR A 81 10.70 -5.19 8.90
N CYS A 82 10.31 -3.96 9.17
CA CYS A 82 9.96 -3.48 10.50
C CYS A 82 8.44 -3.60 10.67
N ASP A 83 8.00 -4.32 11.69
CA ASP A 83 6.60 -4.71 11.83
C ASP A 83 6.11 -4.53 13.26
N THR A 84 5.20 -3.58 13.44
CA THR A 84 4.57 -3.32 14.74
C THR A 84 3.24 -4.06 14.90
N TRP A 85 2.71 -4.67 13.84
CA TRP A 85 1.43 -5.39 13.88
C TRP A 85 1.56 -6.73 14.59
N ALA A 86 0.87 -6.85 15.73
CA ALA A 86 0.94 -8.00 16.63
C ALA A 86 0.09 -9.21 16.21
N GLY A 87 -0.54 -9.18 15.04
CA GLY A 87 -1.40 -10.26 14.55
C GLY A 87 -2.89 -10.03 14.80
N PRO A 88 -3.77 -10.89 14.26
CA PRO A 88 -5.22 -10.76 14.37
C PRO A 88 -5.78 -11.17 15.74
N ASP A 89 -5.06 -12.02 16.48
CA ASP A 89 -5.45 -12.51 17.82
C ASP A 89 -5.24 -11.46 18.91
N VAL A 90 -4.50 -10.40 18.59
CA VAL A 90 -4.29 -9.26 19.48
C VAL A 90 -5.35 -8.23 19.15
N ASP A 91 -6.51 -8.32 19.81
CA ASP A 91 -7.61 -7.39 19.57
C ASP A 91 -7.17 -5.95 19.86
N HIS A 92 -7.11 -5.16 18.79
CA HIS A 92 -6.69 -3.77 18.83
C HIS A 92 -7.86 -2.81 19.05
N ARG A 93 -9.12 -3.28 19.04
CA ARG A 93 -10.33 -2.43 19.02
C ARG A 93 -11.37 -2.70 20.11
N ASN A 94 -11.30 -3.78 20.87
CA ASN A 94 -12.26 -3.95 21.96
C ASN A 94 -12.00 -2.90 23.04
N GLY A 95 -12.89 -1.92 23.13
CA GLY A 95 -13.27 -1.31 24.40
C GLY A 95 -13.91 -2.34 25.33
N PRO A 96 -14.39 -1.93 26.52
CA PRO A 96 -14.43 -2.74 27.73
C PRO A 96 -15.40 -3.92 27.62
N ASP A 97 -14.93 -5.05 27.10
CA ASP A 97 -15.59 -6.33 27.33
C ASP A 97 -15.12 -6.83 28.70
N ILE A 98 -16.07 -6.92 29.62
CA ILE A 98 -15.90 -6.88 31.09
C ILE A 98 -15.13 -8.11 31.65
N ASN A 99 -14.65 -9.03 30.79
CA ASN A 99 -14.08 -10.31 31.21
C ASN A 99 -12.76 -10.72 30.52
N ILE A 100 -12.18 -9.90 29.64
CA ILE A 100 -10.78 -10.07 29.22
C ILE A 100 -10.02 -8.93 29.86
N PRO A 101 -9.03 -9.18 30.74
CA PRO A 101 -8.22 -8.08 31.25
C PRO A 101 -7.56 -7.43 30.04
N HIS A 102 -7.99 -6.20 29.72
CA HIS A 102 -7.09 -5.25 29.08
C HIS A 102 -5.80 -5.32 29.88
N ASP A 103 -4.69 -5.62 29.24
CA ASP A 103 -3.40 -5.34 29.83
C ASP A 103 -3.08 -3.88 29.45
N PRO A 104 -3.43 -2.88 30.29
CA PRO A 104 -3.03 -1.49 30.08
C PRO A 104 -1.49 -1.32 30.10
N ALA A 105 -0.73 -2.39 30.36
CA ALA A 105 0.72 -2.38 30.45
C ALA A 105 1.44 -3.04 29.26
N TYR A 106 0.76 -3.40 28.16
CA TYR A 106 1.48 -3.80 26.93
C TYR A 106 2.10 -2.57 26.25
N ASN A 107 3.24 -2.15 26.78
CA ASN A 107 4.15 -1.22 26.12
C ASN A 107 4.96 -1.99 25.07
N PHE A 108 5.16 -1.39 23.90
CA PHE A 108 6.13 -1.94 22.94
C PHE A 108 7.48 -2.11 23.66
N PRO A 109 8.12 -3.29 23.57
CA PRO A 109 9.38 -3.54 24.26
C PRO A 109 10.38 -2.44 23.88
N SER A 110 11.03 -1.83 24.87
CA SER A 110 12.08 -0.84 24.61
C SER A 110 13.19 -1.41 23.71
N ASP A 111 13.41 -2.71 23.79
CA ASP A 111 14.25 -3.51 22.90
C ASP A 111 13.90 -3.35 21.42
N PHE A 112 12.63 -3.22 21.05
CA PHE A 112 12.20 -2.96 19.67
C PHE A 112 12.70 -1.60 19.19
N PHE A 113 12.45 -0.54 19.95
CA PHE A 113 12.92 0.81 19.61
C PHE A 113 14.43 0.89 19.50
N ASP A 114 15.16 0.26 20.43
CA ASP A 114 16.61 0.19 20.34
C ASP A 114 17.06 -0.52 19.07
N SER A 115 16.43 -1.64 18.74
CA SER A 115 16.80 -2.45 17.58
C SER A 115 16.53 -1.74 16.25
N LEU A 116 15.55 -0.82 16.16
CA LEU A 116 15.32 -0.02 14.96
C LEU A 116 16.59 0.74 14.53
N SER A 117 17.32 1.28 15.52
CA SER A 117 18.55 2.02 15.23
C SER A 117 19.66 1.15 14.62
N PHE A 118 19.62 -0.17 14.82
CA PHE A 118 20.57 -1.09 14.21
C PHE A 118 20.36 -1.26 12.70
N LEU A 119 19.32 -0.66 12.10
CA LEU A 119 19.18 -0.51 10.64
C LEU A 119 20.43 0.10 10.00
N LEU A 120 21.13 1.01 10.70
CA LEU A 120 22.42 1.57 10.27
C LEU A 120 23.51 0.52 10.05
N CYS A 121 23.37 -0.70 10.56
CA CYS A 121 24.38 -1.74 10.36
C CYS A 121 24.29 -2.39 8.97
N PHE A 122 23.14 -2.30 8.29
CA PHE A 122 22.87 -3.01 7.03
C PHE A 122 23.13 -2.13 5.82
N ARG A 123 24.40 -2.02 5.42
CA ARG A 123 24.83 -1.06 4.38
C ARG A 123 24.44 -1.44 2.96
N ASN A 124 24.12 -2.70 2.76
CA ASN A 124 23.71 -3.23 1.47
C ASN A 124 22.18 -3.38 1.36
N LEU A 125 21.42 -2.77 2.28
CA LEU A 125 19.96 -2.79 2.28
C LEU A 125 19.42 -2.15 0.98
N ASP A 126 18.66 -2.93 0.21
CA ASP A 126 17.98 -2.50 -1.02
C ASP A 126 16.48 -2.22 -0.79
N THR A 127 15.85 -2.95 0.13
CA THR A 127 14.41 -2.94 0.34
C THR A 127 14.09 -2.77 1.81
N LEU A 128 13.24 -1.78 2.12
CA LEU A 128 12.70 -1.58 3.45
C LEU A 128 11.18 -1.65 3.40
N ASN A 129 10.61 -2.52 4.21
CA ASN A 129 9.18 -2.59 4.42
C ASN A 129 8.86 -2.19 5.86
N LEU A 130 7.94 -1.25 6.04
CA LEU A 130 7.41 -0.86 7.33
C LEU A 130 5.94 -1.23 7.36
N ARG A 131 5.50 -1.94 8.40
CA ARG A 131 4.09 -2.24 8.61
C ARG A 131 3.66 -1.76 9.99
N PHE A 132 2.75 -0.80 9.98
CA PHE A 132 1.99 -0.41 11.16
C PHE A 132 0.76 -1.30 11.34
N SER A 133 0.19 -1.30 12.53
CA SER A 133 -1.17 -1.78 12.75
C SER A 133 -2.16 -0.96 11.91
N TYR A 134 -3.35 -1.53 11.65
CA TYR A 134 -4.37 -0.83 10.87
C TYR A 134 -5.09 0.26 11.71
N ASP A 135 -5.01 0.19 13.04
CA ASP A 135 -5.62 1.19 13.93
C ASP A 135 -4.67 2.37 14.13
N CYS A 136 -5.13 3.56 13.74
CA CYS A 136 -4.44 4.83 13.93
C CYS A 136 -5.39 5.90 14.49
N GLY A 137 -4.84 6.86 15.22
CA GLY A 137 -5.59 7.96 15.82
C GLY A 137 -4.77 8.75 16.83
N GLU A 138 -5.38 9.81 17.37
CA GLU A 138 -4.75 10.70 18.35
C GLU A 138 -4.70 10.10 19.78
N LYS A 139 -3.82 10.63 20.63
CA LYS A 139 -3.61 10.14 22.01
C LYS A 139 -4.86 10.19 22.91
N ASP A 140 -5.81 11.09 22.62
CA ASP A 140 -7.02 11.25 23.43
C ASP A 140 -8.04 10.12 23.23
N TYR A 141 -7.80 9.24 22.26
CA TYR A 141 -8.57 8.02 22.04
C TYR A 141 -7.98 6.86 22.86
N THR A 142 -8.57 6.60 24.02
CA THR A 142 -8.13 5.58 25.02
C THR A 142 -8.06 4.13 24.53
N SER A 143 -8.28 3.87 23.24
CA SER A 143 -8.24 2.56 22.60
C SER A 143 -7.19 2.41 21.49
N VAL A 144 -6.51 3.49 21.05
CA VAL A 144 -5.55 3.41 19.94
C VAL A 144 -4.16 3.05 20.45
N ARG A 145 -3.67 1.85 20.10
CA ARG A 145 -2.33 1.38 20.50
C ARG A 145 -1.20 2.10 19.78
N GLU A 146 -1.34 2.39 18.49
CA GLU A 146 -0.32 3.06 17.67
C GLU A 146 -0.76 4.48 17.28
N ASN A 147 -0.64 5.40 18.24
CA ASN A 147 -0.97 6.80 18.02
C ASN A 147 0.00 7.51 17.05
N TYR A 148 -0.35 8.73 16.64
CA TYR A 148 0.45 9.56 15.73
C TYR A 148 1.88 9.79 16.22
N THR A 149 2.07 10.10 17.51
CA THR A 149 3.41 10.31 18.09
C THR A 149 4.28 9.06 17.98
N PHE A 150 3.71 7.89 18.28
CA PHE A 150 4.39 6.60 18.17
C PHE A 150 4.84 6.32 16.73
N ARG A 151 3.93 6.46 15.76
CA ARG A 151 4.24 6.24 14.33
C ARG A 151 5.30 7.21 13.83
N ARG A 152 5.20 8.48 14.21
CA ARG A 152 6.21 9.50 13.94
C ARG A 152 7.58 9.10 14.48
N HIS A 153 7.67 8.63 15.73
CA HIS A 153 8.96 8.24 16.34
C HIS A 153 9.63 7.08 15.59
N ILE A 154 8.84 6.11 15.10
CA ILE A 154 9.35 5.01 14.29
C ILE A 154 9.83 5.54 12.92
N LEU A 155 9.01 6.35 12.24
CA LEU A 155 9.38 6.95 10.96
C LEU A 155 10.65 7.80 11.08
N ASP A 156 10.72 8.66 12.09
CA ASP A 156 11.86 9.55 12.33
C ASP A 156 13.14 8.73 12.59
N THR A 157 13.05 7.68 13.43
CA THR A 157 14.17 6.77 13.69
C THR A 157 14.67 6.09 12.42
N ILE A 158 13.76 5.50 11.64
CA ILE A 158 14.09 4.80 10.40
C ILE A 158 14.72 5.77 9.39
N PHE A 159 14.14 6.94 9.18
CA PHE A 159 14.62 7.89 8.18
C PHE A 159 15.97 8.49 8.56
N HIS A 160 16.21 8.77 9.84
CA HIS A 160 17.55 9.14 10.31
C HIS A 160 18.58 8.01 10.12
N CYS A 161 18.18 6.75 10.29
CA CYS A 161 19.05 5.61 9.99
C CYS A 161 19.39 5.52 8.50
N LEU A 162 18.39 5.67 7.63
CA LEU A 162 18.55 5.64 6.17
C LEU A 162 19.39 6.82 5.66
N ALA A 163 19.19 8.02 6.20
CA ALA A 163 20.00 9.19 5.87
C ALA A 163 21.43 9.12 6.45
N GLY A 164 21.68 8.18 7.36
CA GLY A 164 22.96 8.08 8.07
C GLY A 164 23.18 9.25 9.02
N THR A 165 22.12 9.83 9.59
CA THR A 165 22.19 11.00 10.50
C THR A 165 21.76 10.66 11.93
N TRP A 166 21.49 9.39 12.22
CA TRP A 166 21.13 8.94 13.57
C TRP A 166 22.28 9.18 14.57
N SER A 167 21.92 9.64 15.76
CA SER A 167 22.85 9.95 16.83
C SER A 167 22.25 9.63 18.21
N LYS A 168 23.10 9.61 19.24
CA LYS A 168 22.65 9.46 20.63
C LYS A 168 21.80 10.64 21.10
N GLU A 169 22.06 11.83 20.56
CA GLU A 169 21.29 13.04 20.83
C GLU A 169 19.88 12.88 20.29
N LYS A 170 19.75 12.39 19.05
CA LYS A 170 18.43 12.16 18.43
C LYS A 170 17.65 11.04 19.12
N GLN A 171 18.34 9.98 19.54
CA GLN A 171 17.70 8.93 20.35
C GLN A 171 17.13 9.49 21.67
N ARG A 172 17.86 10.40 22.34
CA ARG A 172 17.36 11.07 23.56
C ARG A 172 16.19 12.02 23.29
N GLU A 173 16.16 12.67 22.13
CA GLU A 173 15.05 13.53 21.71
C GLU A 173 13.76 12.74 21.46
N ILE A 174 13.87 11.50 20.98
CA ILE A 174 12.71 10.65 20.66
C ILE A 174 12.19 9.90 21.89
N CYS A 175 13.07 9.43 22.79
CA CYS A 175 12.71 8.63 23.98
C CYS A 175 12.23 9.48 25.18
N VAL A 176 11.38 10.50 24.98
CA VAL A 176 11.06 11.57 25.97
C VAL A 176 10.46 11.08 27.32
N GLU A 177 10.10 9.81 27.49
CA GLU A 177 9.53 9.29 28.74
C GLU A 177 10.45 8.26 29.45
N GLU A 178 10.96 8.69 30.62
CA GLU A 178 11.47 7.92 31.77
C GLU A 178 12.88 7.25 31.76
N SER A 179 13.73 7.79 32.65
CA SER A 179 14.81 7.13 33.43
C SER A 179 16.11 6.72 32.70
N ASP A 180 17.12 6.30 33.48
CA ASP A 180 18.51 5.92 33.15
C ASP A 180 18.64 4.82 32.07
N TYR A 181 18.07 5.04 30.88
CA TYR A 181 18.08 4.07 29.80
C TYR A 181 19.46 3.99 29.15
N GLU A 182 20.15 2.86 29.34
CA GLU A 182 21.43 2.62 28.69
C GLU A 182 21.24 2.43 27.18
N ILE A 183 21.60 3.47 26.42
CA ILE A 183 21.65 3.41 24.95
C ILE A 183 22.58 2.26 24.53
N LYS A 184 22.02 1.25 23.86
CA LYS A 184 22.80 0.14 23.30
C LYS A 184 23.87 0.65 22.35
N LYS A 185 25.10 0.16 22.54
CA LYS A 185 26.25 0.61 21.76
C LYS A 185 26.24 -0.07 20.39
N PHE A 186 26.36 0.75 19.35
CA PHE A 186 26.59 0.25 18.01
C PHE A 186 27.94 -0.47 17.88
N PRO A 187 28.05 -1.43 16.95
CA PRO A 187 29.34 -1.96 16.51
C PRO A 187 30.32 -0.84 16.13
N PRO A 188 31.62 -0.98 16.45
CA PRO A 188 32.62 0.00 16.02
C PRO A 188 32.71 0.06 14.49
N ASN A 189 33.02 1.24 13.95
CA ASN A 189 33.27 1.49 12.52
C ASN A 189 32.06 1.37 11.57
N ILE A 190 30.84 1.66 12.03
CA ILE A 190 29.70 1.81 11.12
C ILE A 190 29.83 3.14 10.37
N PRO A 191 29.83 3.13 9.01
CA PRO A 191 29.88 4.37 8.24
C PRO A 191 28.63 5.23 8.51
N ILE A 192 28.84 6.50 8.84
CA ILE A 192 27.77 7.48 8.99
C ILE A 192 27.54 8.10 7.61
N SER A 193 26.88 7.34 6.73
CA SER A 193 26.53 7.77 5.37
C SER A 193 25.11 7.30 5.03
N PRO A 194 24.45 7.92 4.03
CA PRO A 194 23.17 7.44 3.55
C PRO A 194 23.24 5.99 3.06
N ILE A 195 22.19 5.22 3.35
CA ILE A 195 21.98 3.86 2.85
C ILE A 195 21.33 3.98 1.46
N SER A 196 21.86 3.25 0.49
CA SER A 196 21.31 3.25 -0.88
C SER A 196 20.05 2.37 -0.96
N LEU A 197 18.90 2.95 -0.66
CA LEU A 197 17.61 2.26 -0.72
C LEU A 197 17.01 2.30 -2.13
N THR A 198 16.49 1.16 -2.61
CA THR A 198 15.81 1.04 -3.91
C THR A 198 14.29 1.00 -3.78
N THR A 199 13.80 0.31 -2.76
CA THR A 199 12.38 0.09 -2.53
C THR A 199 11.99 0.50 -1.11
N LEU A 200 10.94 1.32 -1.00
CA LEU A 200 10.31 1.70 0.27
C LEU A 200 8.83 1.33 0.25
N THR A 201 8.44 0.40 1.13
CA THR A 201 7.04 0.02 1.32
C THR A 201 6.61 0.43 2.72
N ILE A 202 5.51 1.18 2.84
CA ILE A 202 4.89 1.53 4.12
C ILE A 202 3.43 1.08 4.09
N SER A 203 3.11 0.11 4.94
CA SER A 203 1.76 -0.40 5.14
C SER A 203 1.11 0.24 6.34
N ASN A 204 -0.14 0.65 6.18
CA ASN A 204 -0.94 1.38 7.16
C ASN A 204 -0.26 2.69 7.60
N LEU A 205 0.25 3.50 6.68
CA LEU A 205 0.66 4.88 6.97
C LEU A 205 -0.57 5.69 7.40
N ALA A 206 -0.47 6.47 8.46
CA ALA A 206 -1.63 7.22 8.97
C ALA A 206 -2.06 8.32 7.98
N ASP A 207 -3.35 8.64 7.96
CA ASP A 207 -3.98 9.60 7.04
C ASP A 207 -3.76 11.08 7.39
N TYR A 208 -2.90 11.38 8.36
CA TYR A 208 -2.49 12.73 8.74
C TYR A 208 -1.09 13.05 8.19
N ASN A 209 -0.85 14.33 7.89
CA ASN A 209 0.49 14.83 7.57
C ASN A 209 1.15 15.35 8.83
N ASP A 210 2.36 14.89 9.15
CA ASP A 210 3.17 15.44 10.24
C ASP A 210 4.23 16.40 9.68
N PRO A 211 4.04 17.73 9.76
CA PRO A 211 4.99 18.68 9.19
C PRO A 211 6.38 18.60 9.82
N LEU A 212 6.48 18.22 11.11
CA LEU A 212 7.77 18.08 11.78
C LEU A 212 8.61 16.97 11.14
N PHE A 213 7.95 15.95 10.61
CA PHE A 213 8.60 14.87 9.88
C PHE A 213 8.75 15.21 8.37
N THR A 214 7.67 15.57 7.68
CA THR A 214 7.66 15.72 6.21
C THR A 214 8.40 16.97 5.71
N GLU A 215 8.56 18.00 6.54
CA GLU A 215 9.39 19.16 6.21
C GLU A 215 10.86 19.00 6.61
N SER A 216 11.19 17.92 7.34
CA SER A 216 12.54 17.67 7.82
C SER A 216 13.53 17.47 6.67
N GLY A 217 14.77 17.93 6.87
CA GLY A 217 15.85 17.71 5.90
C GLY A 217 16.19 16.22 5.73
N VAL A 218 15.92 15.40 6.74
CA VAL A 218 16.17 13.95 6.74
C VAL A 218 15.15 13.23 5.86
N PHE A 219 13.86 13.56 5.99
CA PHE A 219 12.81 13.07 5.11
C PHE A 219 13.14 13.35 3.64
N ARG A 220 13.44 14.62 3.33
CA ARG A 220 13.81 15.03 1.97
C ARG A 220 15.08 14.33 1.48
N ALA A 221 16.08 14.14 2.33
CA ALA A 221 17.32 13.45 1.94
C ALA A 221 17.07 11.99 1.53
N VAL A 222 16.18 11.27 2.23
CA VAL A 222 15.82 9.88 1.90
C VAL A 222 14.98 9.81 0.63
N LEU A 223 13.98 10.67 0.47
CA LEU A 223 13.17 10.69 -0.76
C LEU A 223 14.00 11.10 -1.99
N ASN A 224 15.04 11.92 -1.81
CA ASN A 224 15.92 12.35 -2.89
C ASN A 224 17.03 11.35 -3.23
N LEU A 225 17.02 10.14 -2.66
CA LEU A 225 17.95 9.07 -3.02
C LEU A 225 17.76 8.69 -4.48
N ARG A 226 18.82 8.80 -5.29
CA ARG A 226 18.79 8.43 -6.72
C ARG A 226 18.52 6.95 -6.96
N SER A 227 18.76 6.10 -5.97
CA SER A 227 18.46 4.67 -6.05
C SER A 227 16.99 4.36 -5.78
N LEU A 228 16.24 5.26 -5.12
CA LEU A 228 14.85 5.01 -4.73
C LEU A 228 13.94 5.13 -5.95
N VAL A 229 13.44 3.99 -6.43
CA VAL A 229 12.65 3.88 -7.68
C VAL A 229 11.31 3.16 -7.48
N ASP A 230 11.11 2.51 -6.34
CA ASP A 230 9.87 1.80 -5.99
C ASP A 230 9.35 2.31 -4.64
N VAL A 231 8.18 2.97 -4.67
CA VAL A 231 7.51 3.47 -3.47
C VAL A 231 6.10 2.91 -3.41
N ARG A 232 5.77 2.30 -2.26
CA ARG A 232 4.47 1.67 -2.03
C ARG A 232 3.89 2.15 -0.71
N LEU A 233 2.72 2.78 -0.77
CA LEU A 233 2.04 3.35 0.37
C LEU A 233 0.65 2.71 0.49
N TYR A 234 0.34 2.19 1.67
CA TYR A 234 -1.03 1.86 2.05
C TYR A 234 -1.44 2.74 3.22
N ILE A 235 -2.42 3.60 2.97
CA ILE A 235 -2.90 4.62 3.90
C ILE A 235 -4.03 4.02 4.73
N ALA A 236 -3.85 4.05 6.05
CA ALA A 236 -4.87 3.73 7.04
C ALA A 236 -5.61 5.01 7.41
N THR A 237 -6.94 4.96 7.34
CA THR A 237 -7.80 6.05 7.78
C THR A 237 -8.13 5.90 9.26
N THR A 238 -8.18 7.02 9.96
CA THR A 238 -8.51 7.03 11.38
C THR A 238 -9.92 6.48 11.59
N THR A 239 -10.04 5.39 12.35
CA THR A 239 -11.32 4.73 12.59
C THR A 239 -12.15 5.53 13.57
N GLU A 240 -13.27 6.09 13.10
CA GLU A 240 -14.26 6.71 13.98
C GLU A 240 -14.85 5.63 14.91
N SER A 241 -14.76 5.86 16.23
CA SER A 241 -15.43 4.97 17.18
C SER A 241 -16.95 5.09 16.94
N PRO A 242 -17.68 3.98 16.72
CA PRO A 242 -19.12 4.00 16.50
C PRO A 242 -19.93 4.53 17.70
N LEU A 243 -19.27 4.79 18.83
CA LEU A 243 -19.87 5.34 20.04
C LEU A 243 -20.05 6.86 20.03
N ARG A 244 -19.55 7.58 19.01
CA ARG A 244 -19.71 9.04 18.92
C ARG A 244 -20.44 9.42 17.63
N VAL A 245 -21.76 9.49 17.75
CA VAL A 245 -22.73 9.96 16.72
C VAL A 245 -22.64 11.49 16.50
N GLU A 246 -21.76 12.19 17.22
CA GLU A 246 -21.58 13.63 17.08
C GLU A 246 -20.44 13.93 16.10
N THR A 247 -20.82 14.12 14.82
CA THR A 247 -20.38 15.10 13.79
C THR A 247 -19.03 15.82 13.91
N THR A 248 -18.07 15.30 14.65
CA THR A 248 -16.76 15.90 14.84
C THR A 248 -15.95 15.54 13.61
N ARG A 249 -16.18 16.26 12.50
CA ARG A 249 -15.30 16.23 11.33
C ARG A 249 -13.89 16.49 11.85
N PHE A 250 -13.06 15.45 11.81
CA PHE A 250 -11.64 15.54 12.12
C PHE A 250 -11.00 16.43 11.05
N PRO A 251 -10.58 17.67 11.38
CA PRO A 251 -9.99 18.57 10.40
C PRO A 251 -8.78 17.94 9.71
N GLU A 252 -8.03 17.11 10.45
CA GLU A 252 -6.79 16.49 9.99
C GLU A 252 -7.01 15.16 9.25
N LYS A 253 -8.24 14.61 9.27
CA LYS A 253 -8.57 13.38 8.56
C LYS A 253 -8.41 13.65 7.07
N TYR A 254 -7.54 12.86 6.46
CA TYR A 254 -7.14 12.96 5.06
C TYR A 254 -6.15 14.06 4.66
N ASP A 255 -5.61 14.84 5.60
CA ASP A 255 -4.56 15.84 5.32
C ASP A 255 -3.37 15.26 4.53
N MET A 256 -3.09 13.97 4.75
CA MET A 256 -2.06 13.26 4.00
C MET A 256 -2.33 13.27 2.49
N PHE A 257 -3.57 13.16 2.02
CA PHE A 257 -3.89 13.08 0.58
C PHE A 257 -3.65 14.41 -0.13
N GLU A 258 -3.98 15.54 0.51
CA GLU A 258 -3.71 16.86 -0.06
C GLU A 258 -2.22 17.20 -0.03
N SER A 259 -1.49 16.74 0.98
CA SER A 259 -0.05 16.96 1.11
C SER A 259 0.80 15.93 0.34
N LEU A 260 0.23 14.81 -0.12
CA LEU A 260 0.98 13.73 -0.79
C LEU A 260 1.79 14.21 -2.00
N PRO A 261 1.24 15.06 -2.91
CA PRO A 261 1.99 15.58 -4.06
C PRO A 261 3.21 16.42 -3.67
N SER A 262 3.12 17.19 -2.57
CA SER A 262 4.19 18.09 -2.12
C SER A 262 5.16 17.47 -1.11
N THR A 263 4.87 16.26 -0.63
CA THR A 263 5.68 15.53 0.35
C THR A 263 6.23 14.24 -0.26
N TRP A 264 5.52 13.12 -0.14
CA TRP A 264 5.92 11.78 -0.55
C TRP A 264 6.13 11.62 -2.06
N LEU A 265 5.47 12.45 -2.87
CA LEU A 265 5.57 12.47 -4.33
C LEU A 265 6.17 13.79 -4.85
N SER A 266 6.93 14.51 -4.01
CA SER A 266 7.59 15.73 -4.44
C SER A 266 8.70 15.48 -5.48
N SER A 267 9.05 16.48 -6.27
CA SER A 267 10.29 16.44 -7.05
C SER A 267 11.49 16.56 -6.10
N PRO A 268 12.58 15.78 -6.29
CA PRO A 268 12.91 14.89 -7.41
C PRO A 268 12.43 13.43 -7.29
N VAL A 269 11.83 12.99 -6.18
CA VAL A 269 11.49 11.56 -6.02
C VAL A 269 10.54 11.09 -7.11
N ALA A 270 9.48 11.85 -7.39
CA ALA A 270 8.52 11.52 -8.45
C ALA A 270 9.17 11.33 -9.82
N ALA A 271 10.17 12.16 -10.16
CA ALA A 271 10.92 12.05 -11.40
C ALA A 271 11.73 10.76 -11.52
N ASN A 272 12.14 10.14 -10.41
CA ASN A 272 12.93 8.92 -10.39
C ASN A 272 12.09 7.64 -10.29
N LEU A 273 10.83 7.74 -9.87
CA LEU A 273 9.97 6.58 -9.63
C LEU A 273 9.72 5.80 -10.91
N GLN A 274 9.90 4.48 -10.81
CA GLN A 274 9.53 3.48 -11.81
C GLN A 274 8.33 2.65 -11.38
N VAL A 275 8.13 2.49 -10.07
CA VAL A 275 6.99 1.78 -9.47
C VAL A 275 6.35 2.67 -8.42
N LEU A 276 5.04 2.88 -8.54
CA LEU A 276 4.23 3.57 -7.55
C LEU A 276 3.00 2.73 -7.22
N SER A 277 2.79 2.47 -5.94
CA SER A 277 1.62 1.78 -5.44
C SER A 277 0.97 2.62 -4.34
N ILE A 278 -0.29 3.04 -4.52
CA ILE A 278 -1.02 3.80 -3.51
C ILE A 278 -2.36 3.11 -3.24
N TYR A 279 -2.53 2.70 -1.99
CA TYR A 279 -3.72 2.03 -1.51
C TYR A 279 -4.28 2.82 -0.34
N CYS A 280 -5.60 2.84 -0.21
CA CYS A 280 -6.27 3.36 0.98
C CYS A 280 -7.29 2.33 1.47
N HIS A 281 -7.49 2.29 2.78
CA HIS A 281 -8.54 1.46 3.35
C HIS A 281 -9.91 1.94 2.89
N GLU A 282 -10.11 3.24 2.72
CA GLU A 282 -11.35 3.82 2.20
C GLU A 282 -11.22 4.16 0.72
N TRP A 283 -12.35 4.46 0.07
CA TRP A 283 -12.30 5.05 -1.26
C TRP A 283 -11.70 6.45 -1.20
N TRP A 284 -10.93 6.81 -2.22
CA TRP A 284 -10.18 8.06 -2.29
C TRP A 284 -10.04 8.53 -3.74
N GLY A 285 -9.42 9.69 -3.94
CA GLY A 285 -9.25 10.31 -5.25
C GLY A 285 -10.24 11.45 -5.42
N TRP A 286 -11.53 11.17 -5.23
CA TRP A 286 -12.57 12.20 -5.17
C TRP A 286 -12.76 12.75 -3.74
N LEU A 287 -12.90 11.85 -2.76
CA LEU A 287 -12.92 12.14 -1.33
C LEU A 287 -12.28 10.96 -0.57
N PRO A 288 -11.15 11.17 0.11
CA PRO A 288 -10.36 12.39 0.09
C PRO A 288 -9.81 12.76 -1.28
N LYS A 289 -9.65 14.07 -1.48
CA LYS A 289 -9.19 14.65 -2.73
C LYS A 289 -7.74 14.27 -2.98
N MET A 290 -7.48 13.66 -4.14
CA MET A 290 -6.14 13.54 -4.70
C MET A 290 -6.17 14.04 -6.14
N ASP A 291 -5.32 15.02 -6.43
CA ASP A 291 -5.10 15.53 -7.79
C ASP A 291 -3.67 15.21 -8.25
N PHE A 292 -3.53 14.15 -9.04
CA PHE A 292 -2.24 13.74 -9.59
C PHE A 292 -1.60 14.76 -10.54
N ARG A 293 -2.34 15.77 -11.03
CA ARG A 293 -1.75 16.86 -11.82
C ARG A 293 -0.80 17.72 -10.99
N LEU A 294 -0.89 17.64 -9.65
CA LEU A 294 0.03 18.30 -8.72
C LEU A 294 1.34 17.53 -8.53
N VAL A 295 1.45 16.30 -9.05
CA VAL A 295 2.68 15.52 -8.99
C VAL A 295 3.50 15.82 -10.23
N ASP A 296 4.64 16.48 -10.02
CA ASP A 296 5.57 16.80 -11.09
C ASP A 296 6.30 15.54 -11.61
N GLU A 297 6.41 15.42 -12.93
CA GLU A 297 7.42 14.59 -13.62
C GLU A 297 7.36 13.05 -13.43
N LEU A 298 6.18 12.41 -13.37
CA LEU A 298 6.06 10.93 -13.35
C LEU A 298 6.39 10.21 -14.69
N GLN A 299 7.22 10.79 -15.56
CA GLN A 299 7.47 10.29 -16.93
C GLN A 299 8.27 8.97 -16.98
N ASN A 300 9.01 8.66 -15.91
CA ASN A 300 9.77 7.41 -15.78
C ASN A 300 8.96 6.26 -15.19
N LEU A 301 7.71 6.52 -14.79
CA LEU A 301 6.85 5.55 -14.16
C LEU A 301 6.49 4.44 -15.15
N LYS A 302 6.77 3.20 -14.75
CA LYS A 302 6.50 1.99 -15.56
C LYS A 302 5.35 1.19 -14.97
N VAL A 303 5.23 1.19 -13.64
CA VAL A 303 4.23 0.41 -12.91
C VAL A 303 3.43 1.35 -12.03
N LEU A 304 2.12 1.32 -12.18
CA LEU A 304 1.20 2.02 -11.31
C LEU A 304 0.17 1.05 -10.74
N ALA A 305 0.05 1.01 -9.42
CA ALA A 305 -0.97 0.24 -8.72
C ALA A 305 -1.81 1.16 -7.84
N LEU A 306 -3.12 1.12 -8.03
CA LEU A 306 -4.07 1.91 -7.24
C LEU A 306 -5.06 0.97 -6.56
N GLY A 307 -5.26 1.18 -5.26
CA GLY A 307 -6.24 0.47 -4.45
C GLY A 307 -7.36 1.37 -3.99
N ARG A 308 -8.62 1.05 -4.29
CA ARG A 308 -9.82 1.84 -3.92
C ARG A 308 -9.82 3.28 -4.45
N PHE A 309 -9.11 3.54 -5.54
CA PHE A 309 -9.16 4.84 -6.21
C PHE A 309 -10.48 5.03 -6.96
N VAL A 310 -11.07 6.22 -6.85
CA VAL A 310 -12.32 6.61 -7.49
C VAL A 310 -12.06 7.57 -8.64
N PHE A 311 -12.31 7.09 -9.86
CA PHE A 311 -12.31 7.91 -11.05
C PHE A 311 -13.59 8.77 -11.06
N SER A 312 -13.42 10.08 -11.24
CA SER A 312 -14.52 11.06 -11.16
C SER A 312 -14.43 12.17 -12.21
N HIS A 313 -13.25 12.41 -12.79
CA HIS A 313 -12.98 13.57 -13.64
C HIS A 313 -12.43 13.19 -15.02
N GLU A 314 -12.82 13.93 -16.06
CA GLU A 314 -12.36 13.69 -17.43
C GLU A 314 -10.84 13.83 -17.59
N TRP A 315 -10.21 14.76 -16.86
CA TRP A 315 -8.76 14.96 -16.94
C TRP A 315 -7.97 13.69 -16.59
N GLN A 316 -8.54 12.81 -15.74
CA GLN A 316 -7.90 11.55 -15.35
C GLN A 316 -7.72 10.64 -16.57
N ILE A 317 -8.66 10.66 -17.52
CA ILE A 317 -8.60 9.82 -18.72
C ILE A 317 -7.31 10.07 -19.50
N ASP A 318 -7.07 11.33 -19.85
CA ASP A 318 -5.90 11.74 -20.62
C ASP A 318 -4.61 11.66 -19.80
N TRP A 319 -4.68 12.05 -18.52
CA TRP A 319 -3.50 12.06 -17.63
C TRP A 319 -2.94 10.64 -17.46
N PHE A 320 -3.75 9.67 -17.05
CA PHE A 320 -3.31 8.28 -16.93
C PHE A 320 -2.87 7.72 -18.29
N GLY A 321 -3.57 8.06 -19.37
CA GLY A 321 -3.21 7.67 -20.74
C GLY A 321 -1.83 8.15 -21.18
N SER A 322 -1.33 9.25 -20.60
CA SER A 322 -0.06 9.88 -20.97
C SER A 322 1.18 9.31 -20.27
N LEU A 323 1.03 8.56 -19.16
CA LEU A 323 2.13 8.15 -18.28
C LEU A 323 3.11 7.13 -18.88
N GLY A 324 2.87 6.62 -20.10
CA GLY A 324 3.78 5.67 -20.74
C GLY A 324 3.95 4.34 -19.99
N LEU A 325 2.97 3.99 -19.15
CA LEU A 325 2.99 2.81 -18.27
C LEU A 325 3.19 1.51 -19.04
N GLN A 326 3.90 0.57 -18.40
CA GLN A 326 4.08 -0.81 -18.84
C GLN A 326 3.14 -1.75 -18.07
N GLU A 327 2.84 -1.44 -16.80
CA GLU A 327 1.94 -2.23 -15.97
C GLU A 327 0.98 -1.31 -15.22
N PHE A 328 -0.31 -1.65 -15.22
CA PHE A 328 -1.35 -0.89 -14.55
C PHE A 328 -2.31 -1.82 -13.79
N TYR A 329 -2.37 -1.64 -12.48
CA TYR A 329 -3.14 -2.47 -11.54
C TYR A 329 -4.21 -1.62 -10.85
N LEU A 330 -5.45 -2.09 -10.92
CA LEU A 330 -6.64 -1.44 -10.35
C LEU A 330 -7.32 -2.40 -9.36
N ASP A 331 -6.98 -2.31 -8.09
CA ASP A 331 -7.58 -3.12 -7.02
C ASP A 331 -8.75 -2.36 -6.38
N ASP A 332 -9.96 -2.93 -6.40
CA ASP A 332 -11.19 -2.34 -5.86
C ASP A 332 -11.43 -0.88 -6.31
N CYS A 333 -10.89 -0.49 -7.47
CA CYS A 333 -11.09 0.85 -8.03
C CYS A 333 -12.49 0.97 -8.63
N ALA A 334 -13.05 2.17 -8.56
CA ALA A 334 -14.41 2.43 -8.98
C ALA A 334 -14.53 3.72 -9.80
N VAL A 335 -15.65 3.89 -10.48
CA VAL A 335 -16.06 5.17 -11.06
C VAL A 335 -17.15 5.78 -10.18
N LEU A 336 -17.03 7.07 -9.85
CA LEU A 336 -18.09 7.82 -9.20
C LEU A 336 -19.28 7.93 -10.15
N HIS A 337 -20.40 7.30 -9.80
CA HIS A 337 -21.63 7.40 -10.59
C HIS A 337 -22.44 8.64 -10.23
N GLN A 338 -22.56 8.92 -8.93
CA GLN A 338 -23.37 10.01 -8.41
C GLN A 338 -22.91 10.39 -7.00
N ALA A 339 -22.93 11.69 -6.72
CA ALA A 339 -22.75 12.24 -5.38
C ALA A 339 -23.98 13.07 -5.01
N VAL A 340 -24.50 12.87 -3.81
CA VAL A 340 -25.69 13.55 -3.27
C VAL A 340 -25.28 14.33 -2.03
N GLN A 341 -25.84 15.54 -1.84
CA GLN A 341 -25.55 16.41 -0.69
C GLN A 341 -24.12 16.92 -0.65
N VAL A 342 -23.62 17.39 -1.79
CA VAL A 342 -22.22 17.81 -1.92
C VAL A 342 -22.13 19.17 -2.57
N VAL A 343 -21.37 20.08 -1.96
CA VAL A 343 -20.86 21.26 -2.65
C VAL A 343 -19.61 20.86 -3.40
N VAL A 344 -19.54 21.34 -4.64
CA VAL A 344 -18.42 21.07 -5.51
C VAL A 344 -17.43 22.22 -5.43
N ASP A 345 -16.17 21.90 -5.17
CA ASP A 345 -15.05 22.84 -5.11
C ASP A 345 -14.95 23.60 -6.46
N GLN A 346 -15.10 24.92 -6.44
CA GLN A 346 -14.96 25.77 -7.63
C GLN A 346 -13.62 26.51 -7.68
N SER A 347 -12.75 26.26 -6.71
CA SER A 347 -11.44 26.89 -6.61
C SER A 347 -10.50 26.40 -7.72
N ARG A 348 -9.30 26.96 -7.71
CA ARG A 348 -8.25 26.62 -8.66
C ARG A 348 -6.94 26.37 -7.95
N SER A 349 -6.27 25.29 -8.33
CA SER A 349 -4.95 24.94 -7.82
C SER A 349 -3.87 25.34 -8.82
N ILE A 350 -2.71 25.75 -8.31
CA ILE A 350 -1.52 25.99 -9.14
C ILE A 350 -0.74 24.67 -9.19
N VAL A 351 -0.60 24.10 -10.39
CA VAL A 351 0.09 22.80 -10.59
C VAL A 351 1.54 22.97 -11.00
N GLY A 352 1.99 24.18 -11.32
CA GLY A 352 3.36 24.41 -11.73
C GLY A 352 3.53 25.75 -12.42
N GLN A 353 4.64 25.90 -13.14
CA GLN A 353 4.92 27.05 -13.99
C GLN A 353 5.31 26.58 -15.38
N ASP A 354 4.90 27.30 -16.42
CA ASP A 354 5.35 27.01 -17.78
C ASP A 354 6.81 27.44 -18.01
N ALA A 355 7.34 27.17 -19.20
CA ALA A 355 8.71 27.53 -19.58
C ALA A 355 9.01 29.05 -19.51
N HIS A 356 7.98 29.89 -19.36
CA HIS A 356 8.08 31.35 -19.24
C HIS A 356 7.81 31.83 -17.80
N GLY A 357 7.73 30.91 -16.83
CA GLY A 357 7.47 31.23 -15.41
C GLY A 357 6.00 31.57 -15.10
N LYS A 358 5.08 31.36 -16.04
CA LYS A 358 3.65 31.61 -15.81
C LYS A 358 3.03 30.44 -15.08
N LYS A 359 2.35 30.72 -13.97
CA LYS A 359 1.64 29.71 -13.17
C LYS A 359 0.63 28.96 -14.04
N ILE A 360 0.75 27.64 -14.10
CA ILE A 360 -0.23 26.73 -14.69
C ILE A 360 -1.30 26.49 -13.63
N ILE A 361 -2.53 26.84 -13.96
CA ILE A 361 -3.66 26.84 -13.02
C ILE A 361 -4.69 25.83 -13.53
N VAL A 362 -5.10 24.90 -12.67
CA VAL A 362 -6.14 23.92 -12.96
C VAL A 362 -7.39 24.20 -12.14
N SER A 363 -8.54 23.85 -12.69
CA SER A 363 -9.80 23.94 -11.95
C SER A 363 -9.97 22.71 -11.04
N ASN A 364 -10.48 22.96 -9.85
CA ASN A 364 -10.91 21.94 -8.90
C ASN A 364 -12.41 21.59 -9.06
N ALA A 365 -13.07 22.14 -10.09
CA ALA A 365 -14.47 21.85 -10.40
C ALA A 365 -14.72 20.35 -10.55
N GLY A 366 -15.49 19.81 -9.61
CA GLY A 366 -15.92 18.41 -9.57
C GLY A 366 -15.55 17.69 -8.26
N TYR A 367 -14.62 18.25 -7.47
CA TYR A 367 -14.25 17.72 -6.15
C TYR A 367 -15.22 18.12 -5.04
N TYR A 368 -15.24 17.37 -3.95
CA TYR A 368 -16.00 17.70 -2.74
C TYR A 368 -15.40 18.94 -2.05
N ASP A 369 -16.26 19.88 -1.66
CA ASP A 369 -15.94 21.04 -0.81
C ASP A 369 -16.65 20.89 0.53
N ALA A 370 -15.87 20.84 1.61
CA ALA A 370 -16.37 20.58 2.95
C ALA A 370 -17.05 21.80 3.61
N GLU A 371 -16.91 23.01 3.08
CA GLU A 371 -17.27 24.24 3.81
C GLU A 371 -18.76 24.63 3.71
N LEU A 372 -19.56 23.97 2.87
CA LEU A 372 -20.93 24.41 2.57
C LEU A 372 -21.91 23.21 2.44
N ASP A 373 -23.00 23.22 3.20
CA ASP A 373 -24.07 22.21 3.13
C ASP A 373 -25.21 22.70 2.21
N ILE A 374 -25.30 22.16 0.99
CA ILE A 374 -26.51 22.26 0.15
C ILE A 374 -26.85 20.92 -0.51
N ASN A 375 -28.15 20.65 -0.62
CA ASN A 375 -28.71 19.46 -1.26
C ASN A 375 -28.59 19.57 -2.80
N VAL A 376 -27.40 19.29 -3.36
CA VAL A 376 -27.20 19.18 -4.81
C VAL A 376 -26.84 17.75 -5.17
N ILE A 377 -27.49 17.22 -6.20
CA ILE A 377 -27.12 15.96 -6.85
C ILE A 377 -26.12 16.28 -7.96
N SER A 378 -24.92 15.72 -7.88
CA SER A 378 -23.90 15.82 -8.91
C SER A 378 -23.74 14.46 -9.61
N PRO A 379 -24.18 14.31 -10.87
CA PRO A 379 -23.94 13.09 -11.62
C PRO A 379 -22.45 12.96 -11.97
N GLY A 380 -21.94 11.75 -11.88
CA GLY A 380 -20.61 11.38 -12.34
C GLY A 380 -20.48 11.63 -13.84
N ARG A 381 -19.38 12.25 -14.26
CA ARG A 381 -19.18 12.70 -15.65
C ARG A 381 -18.53 11.66 -16.55
N ILE A 382 -17.99 10.59 -15.97
CA ILE A 382 -17.26 9.56 -16.69
C ILE A 382 -17.85 8.18 -16.44
N ARG A 383 -17.54 7.24 -17.32
CA ARG A 383 -17.90 5.82 -17.24
C ARG A 383 -16.67 4.98 -17.58
N TRP A 384 -16.70 3.70 -17.22
CA TRP A 384 -15.58 2.79 -17.52
C TRP A 384 -15.28 2.70 -19.01
N HIS A 385 -16.29 2.64 -19.87
CA HIS A 385 -16.06 2.64 -21.32
C HIS A 385 -15.35 3.90 -21.82
N ASN A 386 -15.51 5.07 -21.19
CA ASN A 386 -14.76 6.28 -21.58
C ASN A 386 -13.26 6.10 -21.30
N LEU A 387 -12.92 5.63 -20.09
CA LEU A 387 -11.54 5.35 -19.67
C LEU A 387 -10.90 4.29 -20.56
N LEU A 388 -11.55 3.12 -20.66
CA LEU A 388 -11.01 1.95 -21.35
C LEU A 388 -10.89 2.15 -22.87
N CYS A 389 -11.85 2.84 -23.51
CA CYS A 389 -11.73 3.14 -24.93
C CYS A 389 -10.57 4.09 -25.21
N HIS A 390 -10.38 5.12 -24.38
CA HIS A 390 -9.28 6.06 -24.55
C HIS A 390 -7.92 5.39 -24.27
N TRP A 391 -7.79 4.69 -23.14
CA TRP A 391 -6.54 4.00 -22.77
C TRP A 391 -6.14 2.91 -23.74
N ARG A 392 -7.11 2.25 -24.39
CA ARG A 392 -6.81 1.35 -25.51
C ARG A 392 -5.92 2.03 -26.52
N ASP A 393 -6.23 3.26 -26.89
CA ASP A 393 -5.55 3.97 -27.98
C ASP A 393 -4.31 4.73 -27.48
N SER A 394 -4.33 5.30 -26.28
CA SER A 394 -3.23 6.12 -25.74
C SER A 394 -2.13 5.31 -25.03
N MET A 395 -2.46 4.25 -24.28
CA MET A 395 -1.50 3.45 -23.52
C MET A 395 -0.77 2.41 -24.40
N SER A 396 0.00 2.87 -25.37
CA SER A 396 0.68 2.02 -26.36
C SER A 396 1.79 1.14 -25.78
N LYS A 397 2.39 1.51 -24.64
CA LYS A 397 3.46 0.76 -23.96
C LYS A 397 2.94 -0.27 -22.94
N LEU A 398 1.63 -0.27 -22.66
CA LEU A 398 1.05 -1.10 -21.62
C LEU A 398 1.11 -2.57 -22.04
N ARG A 399 1.70 -3.38 -21.17
CA ARG A 399 1.91 -4.83 -21.33
C ARG A 399 1.17 -5.65 -20.29
N VAL A 400 0.87 -5.07 -19.12
CA VAL A 400 0.12 -5.74 -18.08
C VAL A 400 -0.99 -4.81 -17.64
N PHE A 401 -2.22 -5.33 -17.65
CA PHE A 401 -3.38 -4.66 -17.10
C PHE A 401 -4.14 -5.64 -16.24
N LYS A 402 -4.46 -5.25 -15.01
CA LYS A 402 -5.33 -6.03 -14.15
C LYS A 402 -6.29 -5.11 -13.41
N MET A 403 -7.53 -5.56 -13.33
CA MET A 403 -8.58 -4.96 -12.52
C MET A 403 -9.29 -6.08 -11.76
N GLY A 404 -9.58 -5.85 -10.49
CA GLY A 404 -10.29 -6.83 -9.68
C GLY A 404 -10.13 -6.56 -8.19
N HIS A 405 -10.15 -7.64 -7.41
CA HIS A 405 -10.02 -7.61 -5.97
C HIS A 405 -8.77 -8.36 -5.52
N GLY A 406 -7.89 -7.68 -4.80
CA GLY A 406 -6.66 -8.20 -4.23
C GLY A 406 -6.85 -9.20 -3.08
N GLU A 407 -5.83 -10.02 -2.80
CA GLU A 407 -5.83 -10.92 -1.65
C GLU A 407 -5.48 -10.10 -0.39
N ARG A 408 -6.45 -9.34 0.13
CA ARG A 408 -6.24 -8.49 1.30
C ARG A 408 -6.28 -9.31 2.58
N ALA A 409 -5.38 -9.00 3.51
CA ALA A 409 -5.52 -9.35 4.93
C ALA A 409 -6.87 -8.81 5.39
N ARG A 410 -7.89 -9.69 5.47
CA ARG A 410 -9.20 -9.33 6.02
C ARG A 410 -8.96 -8.83 7.44
N PRO A 411 -9.19 -7.54 7.75
CA PRO A 411 -9.23 -7.11 9.13
C PRO A 411 -10.65 -7.39 9.62
N ARG A 412 -10.93 -8.67 9.90
CA ARG A 412 -12.02 -9.19 10.75
C ARG A 412 -12.11 -10.72 10.58
N PRO A 413 -11.92 -11.50 11.65
CA PRO A 413 -12.82 -12.62 11.90
C PRO A 413 -14.19 -12.01 12.19
N THR A 414 -15.20 -12.33 11.40
CA THR A 414 -16.57 -12.17 11.87
C THR A 414 -16.81 -13.20 12.98
N ARG A 415 -17.76 -12.94 13.89
CA ARG A 415 -18.16 -13.88 14.97
C ARG A 415 -18.62 -15.27 14.44
N TYR A 416 -18.73 -15.43 13.13
CA TYR A 416 -19.08 -16.67 12.43
C TYR A 416 -17.88 -17.46 11.89
N ASP A 417 -16.64 -16.94 12.02
CA ASP A 417 -15.42 -17.55 11.47
C ASP A 417 -14.73 -18.57 12.42
N GLU A 418 -15.38 -19.00 13.51
CA GLU A 418 -14.90 -20.08 14.39
C GLU A 418 -14.78 -21.45 13.69
N PHE A 419 -15.18 -21.57 12.42
CA PHE A 419 -15.24 -22.84 11.69
C PHE A 419 -14.23 -23.01 10.53
N PHE A 420 -13.39 -22.02 10.21
CA PHE A 420 -12.40 -22.15 9.12
C PHE A 420 -11.02 -21.59 9.50
N PRO A 421 -10.12 -22.40 10.11
CA PRO A 421 -8.80 -21.97 10.56
C PRO A 421 -7.74 -21.75 9.46
N ASP A 422 -8.03 -22.09 8.20
CA ASP A 422 -6.99 -22.36 7.18
C ASP A 422 -6.79 -21.27 6.11
N LEU A 423 -7.21 -20.01 6.33
CA LEU A 423 -7.00 -18.91 5.38
C LEU A 423 -6.31 -17.70 6.03
N PHE A 424 -5.19 -17.94 6.72
CA PHE A 424 -4.23 -16.88 7.03
C PHE A 424 -3.44 -16.57 5.75
N LEU A 425 -3.68 -15.38 5.20
CA LEU A 425 -2.88 -14.84 4.10
C LEU A 425 -1.39 -14.91 4.42
N SER A 426 -0.58 -15.07 3.37
CA SER A 426 0.86 -15.01 3.55
C SER A 426 1.22 -13.69 4.23
N ASP A 427 1.99 -13.77 5.31
CA ASP A 427 2.41 -12.65 6.18
C ASP A 427 3.25 -11.58 5.43
N ASN A 428 3.40 -11.72 4.11
CA ASN A 428 4.11 -10.82 3.20
C ASN A 428 3.19 -10.14 2.16
N ALA A 429 1.88 -10.41 2.16
CA ALA A 429 0.93 -9.81 1.19
C ALA A 429 0.99 -8.28 1.18
N PHE A 430 1.21 -7.67 2.35
CA PHE A 430 1.37 -6.23 2.52
C PHE A 430 2.58 -5.62 1.79
N ARG A 431 3.58 -6.42 1.39
CA ARG A 431 4.76 -5.93 0.66
C ARG A 431 4.46 -5.64 -0.81
N ASN A 432 3.43 -6.31 -1.33
CA ASN A 432 3.14 -6.31 -2.75
C ASN A 432 1.88 -5.55 -3.12
N PHE A 433 0.92 -5.40 -2.21
CA PHE A 433 -0.38 -4.78 -2.48
C PHE A 433 -0.98 -5.28 -3.81
N ASP A 434 -0.84 -6.58 -4.07
CA ASP A 434 -1.31 -7.24 -5.29
C ASP A 434 -0.70 -6.76 -6.62
N CYS A 435 0.37 -5.95 -6.56
CA CYS A 435 1.35 -5.80 -7.63
C CYS A 435 2.35 -6.97 -7.54
N PRO A 436 2.23 -8.01 -8.40
CA PRO A 436 3.17 -9.13 -8.38
C PRO A 436 4.59 -8.63 -8.68
N PRO A 437 5.64 -9.33 -8.21
CA PRO A 437 7.00 -8.96 -8.56
C PRO A 437 7.20 -8.96 -10.09
N PRO A 438 8.06 -8.08 -10.65
CA PRO A 438 8.22 -7.87 -12.10
C PRO A 438 8.52 -9.13 -12.94
N ASN A 439 8.90 -10.23 -12.28
CA ASN A 439 9.29 -11.50 -12.90
C ASN A 439 8.24 -12.62 -12.75
N ALA A 440 7.03 -12.31 -12.26
CA ALA A 440 5.93 -13.27 -12.15
C ALA A 440 5.42 -13.65 -13.55
N THR A 441 6.10 -14.62 -14.18
CA THR A 441 5.76 -15.15 -15.49
C THR A 441 4.72 -16.26 -15.33
N GLY A 442 3.47 -15.96 -15.68
CA GLY A 442 2.41 -16.94 -15.85
C GLY A 442 1.91 -16.93 -17.30
N TYR A 443 1.57 -18.11 -17.84
CA TYR A 443 0.67 -18.17 -19.00
C TYR A 443 -0.68 -17.57 -18.59
N ASP A 444 -1.32 -16.76 -19.45
CA ASP A 444 -2.53 -15.97 -19.12
C ASP A 444 -2.28 -14.82 -18.09
N MET A 445 -1.26 -13.95 -18.24
CA MET A 445 -1.04 -12.83 -17.29
C MET A 445 -2.26 -11.93 -17.07
N PHE A 446 -3.14 -11.80 -18.06
CA PHE A 446 -4.35 -10.98 -18.00
C PHE A 446 -5.59 -11.71 -17.47
N ARG A 447 -5.56 -13.05 -17.32
CA ARG A 447 -6.70 -13.88 -16.88
C ARG A 447 -6.42 -14.88 -15.75
N LYS A 448 -5.16 -15.29 -15.56
CA LYS A 448 -4.69 -16.31 -14.61
C LYS A 448 -3.30 -15.98 -14.04
N GLY A 449 -2.99 -14.71 -13.84
CA GLY A 449 -1.84 -14.32 -13.01
C GLY A 449 -2.22 -14.29 -11.53
N THR A 450 -1.29 -14.63 -10.64
CA THR A 450 -1.45 -14.45 -9.18
C THR A 450 -1.68 -12.99 -8.80
N GLY A 451 -2.41 -12.72 -7.71
CA GLY A 451 -2.50 -11.39 -7.06
C GLY A 451 -3.89 -10.76 -7.00
N MET A 452 -4.76 -10.90 -8.00
CA MET A 452 -6.13 -10.34 -7.93
C MET A 452 -7.17 -11.33 -8.45
N SER A 453 -8.26 -11.49 -7.70
CA SER A 453 -9.51 -12.07 -8.18
C SER A 453 -10.07 -11.20 -9.30
N GLN A 454 -10.35 -11.82 -10.44
CA GLN A 454 -10.97 -11.17 -11.59
C GLN A 454 -12.47 -11.49 -11.70
N SER A 455 -13.12 -11.82 -10.57
CA SER A 455 -14.56 -12.03 -10.58
C SER A 455 -15.26 -10.75 -11.05
N ARG A 456 -16.27 -10.90 -11.91
CA ARG A 456 -16.94 -9.78 -12.59
C ARG A 456 -17.56 -8.79 -11.60
N GLU A 457 -18.05 -9.29 -10.47
CA GLU A 457 -18.60 -8.50 -9.34
C GLU A 457 -17.57 -7.56 -8.68
N LYS A 458 -16.27 -7.74 -8.96
CA LYS A 458 -15.15 -6.95 -8.46
C LYS A 458 -14.48 -6.11 -9.54
N GLN A 459 -15.03 -6.10 -10.75
CA GLN A 459 -14.56 -5.28 -11.87
C GLN A 459 -15.61 -4.25 -12.25
N LEU A 460 -15.18 -3.15 -12.85
CA LEU A 460 -16.07 -2.13 -13.41
C LEU A 460 -17.06 -1.55 -12.37
N ALA A 461 -16.64 -1.47 -11.11
CA ALA A 461 -17.49 -1.04 -10.00
C ALA A 461 -17.88 0.44 -10.15
N TYR A 462 -19.10 0.74 -9.68
CA TYR A 462 -19.63 2.09 -9.53
C TYR A 462 -19.91 2.36 -8.07
N VAL A 463 -19.52 3.56 -7.62
CA VAL A 463 -19.73 4.01 -6.24
C VAL A 463 -20.61 5.25 -6.19
N PHE A 464 -21.31 5.38 -5.08
CA PHE A 464 -22.19 6.50 -4.77
C PHE A 464 -21.67 7.17 -3.51
N TYR A 465 -21.84 8.48 -3.42
CA TYR A 465 -21.54 9.22 -2.19
C TYR A 465 -22.80 9.89 -1.68
N SER A 466 -23.10 9.69 -0.39
CA SER A 466 -24.28 10.20 0.28
C SER A 466 -23.87 11.03 1.49
N GLY A 467 -23.56 12.32 1.27
CA GLY A 467 -23.30 13.35 2.31
C GLY A 467 -22.14 13.07 3.28
N ASN A 468 -22.22 11.98 4.02
CA ASN A 468 -21.31 11.56 5.09
C ASN A 468 -20.65 10.21 4.82
N GLU A 469 -21.14 9.41 3.89
CA GLU A 469 -20.64 8.05 3.68
C GLU A 469 -20.52 7.67 2.20
N TRP A 470 -19.50 6.85 1.98
CA TRP A 470 -19.29 6.09 0.77
C TRP A 470 -20.24 4.91 0.74
N GLU A 471 -21.10 4.88 -0.27
CA GLU A 471 -22.13 3.86 -0.40
C GLU A 471 -21.61 2.77 -1.32
N GLY A 472 -21.76 1.53 -0.86
CA GLY A 472 -21.24 0.28 -1.45
C GLY A 472 -21.27 0.19 -2.98
N ASN A 473 -20.58 -0.81 -3.55
CA ASN A 473 -20.74 -1.14 -4.97
C ASN A 473 -22.24 -1.24 -5.32
N PHE A 474 -22.67 -0.61 -6.41
CA PHE A 474 -24.07 -0.63 -6.88
C PHE A 474 -24.69 -2.03 -6.84
N ASP A 475 -23.93 -3.05 -7.25
CA ASP A 475 -24.41 -4.43 -7.26
C ASP A 475 -24.75 -4.91 -5.84
N THR A 476 -23.88 -4.63 -4.87
CA THR A 476 -24.10 -4.93 -3.44
C THR A 476 -25.29 -4.13 -2.87
N TYR A 477 -25.45 -2.88 -3.29
CA TYR A 477 -26.62 -2.08 -2.93
C TYR A 477 -27.92 -2.70 -3.48
N MET A 478 -27.94 -3.11 -4.75
CA MET A 478 -29.11 -3.71 -5.38
C MET A 478 -29.46 -5.06 -4.77
N GLU A 479 -28.47 -5.90 -4.47
CA GLU A 479 -28.65 -7.17 -3.76
C GLU A 479 -29.27 -6.95 -2.38
N THR A 480 -28.71 -6.01 -1.61
CA THR A 480 -29.19 -5.68 -0.26
C THR A 480 -30.62 -5.12 -0.31
N ARG A 481 -30.90 -4.20 -1.25
CA ARG A 481 -32.23 -3.64 -1.45
C ARG A 481 -33.26 -4.72 -1.83
N ASN A 482 -32.90 -5.62 -2.75
CA ASN A 482 -33.80 -6.70 -3.16
C ASN A 482 -34.06 -7.69 -2.02
N TYR A 483 -33.04 -8.02 -1.23
CA TYR A 483 -33.20 -8.81 -0.01
C TYR A 483 -34.19 -8.18 0.97
N PHE A 484 -34.06 -6.88 1.27
CA PHE A 484 -35.01 -6.17 2.14
C PHE A 484 -36.41 -6.03 1.53
N LEU A 485 -36.52 -5.88 0.20
CA LEU A 485 -37.81 -5.87 -0.49
C LEU A 485 -38.53 -7.21 -0.32
N GLU A 486 -37.78 -8.31 -0.41
CA GLU A 486 -38.31 -9.67 -0.27
C GLU A 486 -38.64 -10.03 1.19
N THR A 487 -37.87 -9.52 2.16
CA THR A 487 -37.97 -9.93 3.58
C THR A 487 -38.79 -8.98 4.45
N GLU A 488 -38.71 -7.68 4.22
CA GLU A 488 -39.30 -6.65 5.10
C GLU A 488 -40.35 -5.77 4.40
N GLY A 489 -40.57 -5.99 3.10
CA GLY A 489 -41.61 -5.34 2.30
C GLY A 489 -41.26 -3.93 1.81
N GLU A 490 -42.08 -3.42 0.89
CA GLU A 490 -41.80 -2.15 0.20
C GLU A 490 -41.74 -0.93 1.13
N ASP A 491 -42.54 -0.88 2.20
CA ASP A 491 -42.59 0.29 3.08
C ASP A 491 -41.33 0.42 3.93
N THR A 492 -40.72 -0.69 4.36
CA THR A 492 -39.45 -0.71 5.09
C THR A 492 -38.30 -0.25 4.19
N VAL A 493 -38.24 -0.79 2.97
CA VAL A 493 -37.28 -0.35 1.95
C VAL A 493 -37.49 1.12 1.58
N ARG A 494 -38.74 1.56 1.45
CA ARG A 494 -39.08 2.96 1.16
C ARG A 494 -38.59 3.88 2.28
N SER A 495 -38.79 3.50 3.55
CA SER A 495 -38.29 4.25 4.70
C SER A 495 -36.76 4.24 4.80
N MET A 496 -36.09 3.12 4.49
CA MET A 496 -34.62 3.00 4.55
C MET A 496 -33.92 3.76 3.41
N TYR A 497 -34.57 3.86 2.25
CA TYR A 497 -33.96 4.38 1.02
C TYR A 497 -34.69 5.61 0.46
N GLU A 498 -35.43 6.33 1.30
CA GLU A 498 -36.35 7.41 0.89
C GLU A 498 -35.62 8.60 0.21
N GLY A 499 -34.31 8.75 0.44
CA GLY A 499 -33.39 9.69 -0.23
C GLY A 499 -32.51 9.09 -1.34
N ARG A 500 -32.61 7.78 -1.62
CA ARG A 500 -31.82 7.04 -2.63
C ARG A 500 -32.63 6.62 -3.86
N ARG A 501 -33.81 7.21 -4.03
CA ARG A 501 -34.80 6.87 -5.09
C ARG A 501 -34.28 7.07 -6.52
N ASP A 502 -33.21 7.85 -6.70
CA ASP A 502 -32.66 8.19 -8.02
C ASP A 502 -31.41 7.39 -8.40
N TRP A 503 -30.97 6.43 -7.57
CA TRP A 503 -29.79 5.61 -7.87
C TRP A 503 -30.16 4.51 -8.86
N SER A 504 -29.99 4.82 -10.14
CA SER A 504 -30.09 3.84 -11.22
C SER A 504 -28.89 3.98 -12.14
N LEU A 505 -28.37 2.83 -12.58
CA LEU A 505 -27.47 2.79 -13.73
C LEU A 505 -28.31 2.82 -15.01
N GLU A 506 -27.80 3.51 -16.03
CA GLU A 506 -28.43 3.54 -17.35
C GLU A 506 -28.55 2.11 -17.93
N ASP A 507 -29.67 1.80 -18.56
CA ASP A 507 -29.89 0.49 -19.19
C ASP A 507 -28.78 0.16 -20.19
N GLY A 508 -28.19 -1.03 -20.04
CA GLY A 508 -27.11 -1.51 -20.90
C GLY A 508 -25.72 -0.92 -20.60
N LEU A 509 -25.57 -0.04 -19.59
CA LEU A 509 -24.28 0.53 -19.21
C LEU A 509 -23.25 -0.57 -18.85
N ILE A 510 -23.62 -1.51 -17.98
CA ILE A 510 -22.76 -2.65 -17.59
C ILE A 510 -22.34 -3.48 -18.81
N ALA A 511 -23.24 -3.68 -19.78
CA ALA A 511 -22.92 -4.41 -21.00
C ALA A 511 -21.92 -3.64 -21.88
N LYS A 512 -22.12 -2.31 -22.00
CA LYS A 512 -21.21 -1.42 -22.74
C LYS A 512 -19.82 -1.38 -22.12
N ASP A 513 -19.72 -1.28 -20.80
CA ASP A 513 -18.45 -1.29 -20.08
C ASP A 513 -17.75 -2.65 -20.17
N GLY A 514 -18.50 -3.74 -20.06
CA GLY A 514 -17.97 -5.09 -20.26
C GLY A 514 -17.44 -5.32 -21.68
N MET A 515 -18.11 -4.79 -22.71
CA MET A 515 -17.60 -4.82 -24.09
C MET A 515 -16.31 -4.00 -24.24
N ALA A 516 -16.25 -2.81 -23.63
CA ALA A 516 -15.06 -1.96 -23.66
C ALA A 516 -13.86 -2.64 -22.99
N LEU A 517 -14.06 -3.29 -21.83
CA LEU A 517 -13.02 -4.03 -21.12
C LEU A 517 -12.50 -5.21 -21.95
N ASN A 518 -13.39 -6.01 -22.52
CA ASN A 518 -12.99 -7.13 -23.38
C ASN A 518 -12.19 -6.65 -24.59
N LEU A 519 -12.64 -5.59 -25.26
CA LEU A 519 -11.94 -5.03 -26.40
C LEU A 519 -10.57 -4.46 -26.01
N PHE A 520 -10.48 -3.80 -24.85
CA PHE A 520 -9.22 -3.29 -24.31
C PHE A 520 -8.22 -4.43 -24.06
N ILE A 521 -8.63 -5.47 -23.32
CA ILE A 521 -7.78 -6.63 -23.02
C ILE A 521 -7.32 -7.34 -24.31
N SER A 522 -8.23 -7.63 -25.24
CA SER A 522 -7.87 -8.27 -26.51
C SER A 522 -6.90 -7.43 -27.35
N THR A 523 -6.98 -6.10 -27.25
CA THR A 523 -6.02 -5.21 -27.91
C THR A 523 -4.62 -5.33 -27.30
N LEU A 524 -4.52 -5.42 -25.96
CA LEU A 524 -3.25 -5.62 -25.26
C LEU A 524 -2.63 -6.99 -25.61
N GLU A 525 -3.44 -8.05 -25.62
CA GLU A 525 -3.01 -9.40 -25.99
C GLU A 525 -2.45 -9.42 -27.43
N ALA A 526 -3.14 -8.79 -28.38
CA ALA A 526 -2.69 -8.69 -29.77
C ALA A 526 -1.34 -7.94 -29.91
N ARG A 527 -1.15 -6.85 -29.16
CA ARG A 527 0.13 -6.10 -29.12
C ARG A 527 1.27 -6.98 -28.61
N GLN A 528 1.03 -7.78 -27.57
CA GLN A 528 2.05 -8.64 -26.99
C GLN A 528 2.48 -9.76 -27.96
N ILE A 529 1.53 -10.38 -28.67
CA ILE A 529 1.81 -11.39 -29.70
C ILE A 529 2.66 -10.77 -30.82
N SER A 530 2.31 -9.58 -31.29
CA SER A 530 3.08 -8.87 -32.32
C SER A 530 4.52 -8.59 -31.86
N MET A 531 4.72 -8.17 -30.61
CA MET A 531 6.06 -7.93 -30.06
C MET A 531 6.90 -9.21 -29.93
N ALA A 532 6.28 -10.32 -29.51
CA ALA A 532 6.96 -11.61 -29.39
C ALA A 532 7.43 -12.16 -30.74
N SER A 533 6.64 -11.92 -31.81
CA SER A 533 7.00 -12.34 -33.18
C SER A 533 8.12 -11.53 -33.84
N GLN A 534 8.49 -10.37 -33.26
CA GLN A 534 9.48 -9.44 -33.82
C GLN A 534 10.84 -9.47 -33.09
N SER A 535 11.00 -10.26 -32.02
CA SER A 535 12.33 -10.45 -31.39
C SER A 535 13.12 -11.51 -32.16
N PRO A 536 14.22 -11.14 -32.85
CA PRO A 536 15.10 -12.12 -33.47
C PRO A 536 15.86 -12.89 -32.38
N HIS A 537 15.95 -14.21 -32.54
CA HIS A 537 16.90 -15.05 -31.82
C HIS A 537 18.34 -14.65 -32.11
#